data_AF-A0A9D8BC19-F1
#
_entry.id   AF-A0A9D8BC19-F1
#
_cell.length_a   1.000
_cell.length_b   1.000
_cell.length_c   1.000
_cell.angle_alpha   90.00
_cell.angle_beta   90.00
_cell.angle_gamma   90.00
#
_symmetry.space_group_name_H-M   'P 1'
#
loop_
_entity.id
_entity.type
_entity.pdbx_description
1 polymer ?
#
loop_
_entity_poly.entity_id
_entity_poly.type
_entity_poly.pdbx_seq_one_letter_code
_entity_poly.pdbx_strand_id
1 'polypeptide(L)'
;PATITSQCSVFAESEVVTLVNEGTDLADIVAGLHNSIAGRLNSMVRKVGLVKDVALTGGCAKNAGLAKALEEQLKVQVIKLPQDPQITGAIGAALIAAEKTTEKVKV
;
A
#
# COMPACT_ATOMS: atom_id res chain seq x y z
N PRO A 1 15.55 8.14 -9.18
CA PRO A 1 14.10 7.95 -9.30
C PRO A 1 13.47 9.11 -10.08
N ALA A 2 12.65 8.81 -11.07
CA ALA A 2 11.86 9.82 -11.78
C ALA A 2 10.86 10.47 -10.82
N THR A 3 10.55 11.75 -11.04
CA THR A 3 9.57 12.48 -10.24
C THR A 3 8.18 12.26 -10.84
N ILE A 4 7.32 11.54 -10.14
CA ILE A 4 5.90 11.36 -10.50
C ILE A 4 5.06 12.10 -9.48
N THR A 5 4.31 13.12 -9.94
CA THR A 5 3.59 14.04 -9.06
C THR A 5 2.14 13.64 -8.85
N SER A 6 1.56 12.94 -9.83
CA SER A 6 0.18 12.47 -9.76
C SER A 6 0.00 11.35 -8.73
N GLN A 7 -0.97 11.58 -7.84
CA GLN A 7 -1.42 10.61 -6.83
C GLN A 7 -2.63 9.79 -7.28
N CYS A 8 -3.29 10.23 -8.36
CA CYS A 8 -4.35 9.51 -9.05
C CYS A 8 -3.73 8.50 -10.00
N SER A 9 -4.15 7.23 -9.96
CA SER A 9 -3.59 6.18 -10.82
C SER A 9 -3.75 6.47 -12.30
N VAL A 10 -4.86 7.09 -12.71
CA VAL A 10 -5.12 7.45 -14.11
C VAL A 10 -4.17 8.53 -14.61
N PHE A 11 -3.89 9.55 -13.79
CA PHE A 11 -2.94 10.61 -14.18
C PHE A 11 -1.48 10.18 -14.05
N ALA A 12 -1.18 9.33 -13.07
CA ALA A 12 0.15 8.73 -12.92
C ALA A 12 0.49 7.86 -14.14
N GLU A 13 -0.47 7.14 -14.71
CA GLU A 13 -0.29 6.40 -15.96
C GLU A 13 0.14 7.32 -17.12
N SER A 14 -0.55 8.46 -17.30
CA SER A 14 -0.17 9.43 -18.34
C SER A 14 1.24 10.00 -18.14
N GLU A 15 1.66 10.29 -16.89
CA GLU A 15 3.03 10.72 -16.59
C GLU A 15 4.05 9.63 -16.93
N VAL A 16 3.74 8.37 -16.59
CA VAL A 16 4.59 7.22 -16.92
C VAL A 16 4.77 7.06 -18.42
N VAL A 17 3.69 7.18 -19.20
CA VAL A 17 3.75 7.11 -20.68
C VAL A 17 4.68 8.19 -21.23
N THR A 18 4.58 9.43 -20.72
CA THR A 18 5.48 10.52 -21.11
C THR A 18 6.94 10.19 -20.79
N LEU A 19 7.24 9.74 -19.56
CA LEU A 19 8.60 9.40 -19.14
C LEU A 19 9.21 8.26 -19.97
N VAL A 20 8.40 7.26 -20.35
CA VAL A 20 8.80 6.18 -21.25
C VAL A 20 9.15 6.73 -22.64
N ASN A 21 8.31 7.61 -23.20
CA ASN A 21 8.56 8.22 -24.50
C ASN A 21 9.80 9.13 -24.51
N GLU A 22 10.12 9.76 -23.38
CA GLU A 22 11.34 10.55 -23.18
C GLU A 22 12.59 9.68 -22.99
N GLY A 23 12.45 8.35 -22.93
CA GLY A 23 13.55 7.42 -22.77
C GLY A 23 14.09 7.34 -21.34
N THR A 24 13.29 7.73 -20.34
CA THR A 24 13.67 7.59 -18.93
C THR A 24 13.85 6.11 -18.58
N ASP A 25 14.89 5.80 -17.81
CA ASP A 25 15.16 4.43 -17.40
C ASP A 25 13.97 3.82 -16.63
N LEU A 26 13.61 2.58 -16.97
CA LEU A 26 12.45 1.92 -16.39
C LEU A 26 12.58 1.74 -14.88
N ALA A 27 13.78 1.48 -14.36
CA ALA A 27 14.00 1.35 -12.93
C ALA A 27 13.76 2.69 -12.21
N ASP A 28 14.12 3.82 -12.84
CA ASP A 28 13.84 5.15 -12.31
C ASP A 28 12.35 5.47 -12.29
N ILE A 29 11.60 5.08 -13.33
CA ILE A 29 10.14 5.24 -13.38
C ILE A 29 9.47 4.41 -12.28
N VAL A 30 9.85 3.14 -12.13
CA VAL A 30 9.29 2.24 -11.12
C VAL A 30 9.59 2.75 -9.70
N ALA A 31 10.82 3.20 -9.45
CA ALA A 31 11.18 3.82 -8.17
C ALA A 31 10.38 5.11 -7.91
N GLY A 32 10.14 5.91 -8.96
CA GLY A 32 9.26 7.10 -8.90
C GLY A 32 7.82 6.75 -8.49
N LEU A 33 7.26 5.68 -9.07
CA LEU A 33 5.92 5.19 -8.73
C LEU A 33 5.82 4.74 -7.28
N HIS A 34 6.79 3.96 -6.80
CA HIS A 34 6.83 3.54 -5.40
C HIS A 34 6.91 4.74 -4.45
N ASN A 35 7.76 5.72 -4.76
CA ASN A 35 7.89 6.94 -3.96
C ASN A 35 6.61 7.79 -3.95
N SER A 36 5.93 7.93 -5.10
CA SER A 36 4.66 8.67 -5.20
C SER A 36 3.60 8.03 -4.29
N ILE A 37 3.39 6.70 -4.41
CA ILE A 37 2.42 5.96 -3.60
C ILE A 37 2.79 6.03 -2.11
N ALA A 38 4.06 5.81 -1.76
CA ALA A 38 4.53 5.86 -0.38
C ALA A 38 4.33 7.26 0.25
N GLY A 39 4.57 8.34 -0.51
CA GLY A 39 4.34 9.70 -0.05
C GLY A 39 2.87 9.99 0.27
N ARG A 40 1.95 9.48 -0.55
CA ARG A 40 0.51 9.58 -0.28
C ARG A 40 0.08 8.76 0.93
N LEU A 41 0.59 7.54 1.08
CA LEU A 41 0.32 6.72 2.26
C LEU A 41 0.86 7.38 3.54
N ASN A 42 2.08 7.93 3.52
CA ASN A 42 2.66 8.68 4.63
C ASN A 42 1.77 9.87 5.04
N SER A 43 1.26 10.63 4.07
CA SER A 43 0.34 11.74 4.32
C SER A 43 -0.97 11.30 4.97
N MET A 44 -1.50 10.12 4.62
CA MET A 44 -2.69 9.55 5.25
C MET A 44 -2.41 9.04 6.67
N VAL A 45 -1.30 8.31 6.85
CA VAL A 45 -0.89 7.75 8.14
C VAL A 45 -0.65 8.87 9.17
N ARG A 46 0.00 9.97 8.76
CA ARG A 46 0.23 11.12 9.65
C ARG A 46 -1.05 11.77 10.18
N LYS A 47 -2.16 11.68 9.44
CA LYS A 47 -3.46 12.23 9.89
C LYS A 47 -4.11 11.38 10.97
N VAL A 48 -3.91 10.06 10.94
CA VAL A 48 -4.49 9.12 11.91
C VAL A 48 -3.55 8.83 13.09
N GLY A 49 -2.28 9.20 12.97
CA GLY A 49 -1.24 8.91 13.95
C GLY A 49 -0.50 7.61 13.63
N LEU A 50 0.83 7.66 13.58
CA LEU A 50 1.67 6.49 13.34
C LEU A 50 1.87 5.71 14.64
N VAL A 51 1.51 4.42 14.62
CA VAL A 51 1.79 3.46 15.70
C VAL A 51 2.95 2.56 15.25
N LYS A 52 3.74 2.05 16.21
CA LYS A 52 4.96 1.29 15.94
C LYS A 52 4.72 0.04 15.08
N ASP A 53 3.58 -0.63 15.24
CA ASP A 53 3.29 -1.87 14.55
C ASP A 53 2.48 -1.58 13.27
N VAL A 54 3.18 -1.59 12.12
CA VAL A 54 2.60 -1.32 10.80
C VAL A 54 2.66 -2.58 9.95
N ALA A 55 1.55 -2.96 9.33
CA ALA A 55 1.49 -4.04 8.35
C ALA A 55 0.83 -3.55 7.05
N LEU A 56 1.27 -4.07 5.91
CA LEU A 56 0.57 -3.89 4.64
C LEU A 56 -0.35 -5.09 4.38
N THR A 57 -1.54 -4.81 3.86
CA THR A 57 -2.52 -5.81 3.44
C THR A 57 -2.93 -5.57 1.98
N GLY A 58 -3.67 -6.51 1.39
CA GLY A 58 -4.06 -6.48 -0.02
C GLY A 58 -2.93 -6.89 -0.97
N GLY A 59 -3.18 -6.78 -2.29
CA GLY A 59 -2.22 -7.20 -3.31
C GLY A 59 -0.92 -6.39 -3.32
N CYS A 60 -1.00 -5.09 -3.02
CA CYS A 60 0.16 -4.19 -2.98
C CYS A 60 1.18 -4.59 -1.91
N ALA A 61 0.77 -5.30 -0.86
CA ALA A 61 1.66 -5.83 0.17
C ALA A 61 2.67 -6.86 -0.37
N LYS A 62 2.40 -7.47 -1.53
CA LYS A 62 3.33 -8.39 -2.21
C LYS A 62 4.43 -7.66 -2.99
N ASN A 63 4.33 -6.33 -3.16
CA ASN A 63 5.33 -5.55 -3.85
C ASN A 63 6.43 -5.10 -2.88
N ALA A 64 7.59 -5.77 -2.94
CA ALA A 64 8.72 -5.47 -2.06
C ALA A 64 9.29 -4.05 -2.25
N GLY A 65 9.23 -3.49 -3.47
CA GLY A 65 9.68 -2.13 -3.75
C GLY A 65 8.80 -1.07 -3.08
N LEU A 66 7.47 -1.29 -3.11
CA LEU A 66 6.53 -0.42 -2.39
C LEU A 66 6.69 -0.54 -0.88
N ALA A 67 6.84 -1.75 -0.35
CA ALA A 67 7.07 -1.96 1.08
C ALA A 67 8.32 -1.18 1.53
N LYS A 68 9.43 -1.34 0.81
CA LYS A 68 10.68 -0.62 1.08
C LYS A 68 10.50 0.91 1.03
N ALA A 69 9.88 1.44 -0.03
CA ALA A 69 9.64 2.87 -0.16
C ALA A 69 8.77 3.42 0.99
N LEU A 70 7.79 2.64 1.45
CA LEU A 70 6.97 3.02 2.59
C LEU A 70 7.75 3.02 3.91
N GLU A 71 8.57 2.00 4.16
CA GLU A 71 9.43 1.94 5.34
C GLU A 71 10.38 3.14 5.41
N GLU A 72 10.96 3.53 4.28
CA GLU A 72 11.83 4.71 4.17
C GLU A 72 11.09 6.02 4.49
N GLN A 73 9.82 6.13 4.09
CA GLN A 73 8.98 7.32 4.34
C GLN A 73 8.45 7.38 5.78
N LEU A 74 8.01 6.23 6.32
CA LEU A 74 7.42 6.14 7.66
C LEU A 74 8.48 6.02 8.77
N LYS A 75 9.73 5.68 8.43
CA LYS A 75 10.81 5.38 9.40
C LYS A 75 10.45 4.25 10.36
N VAL A 76 9.65 3.29 9.89
CA VAL A 76 9.18 2.12 10.63
C VAL A 76 9.24 0.92 9.70
N GLN A 77 9.59 -0.25 10.23
CA GLN A 77 9.62 -1.51 9.48
C GLN A 77 8.20 -2.08 9.35
N VAL A 78 7.87 -2.59 8.16
CA VAL A 78 6.59 -3.26 7.93
C VAL A 78 6.67 -4.69 8.44
N ILE A 79 5.72 -5.03 9.29
CA ILE A 79 5.54 -6.39 9.80
C ILE A 79 4.99 -7.28 8.69
N LYS A 80 5.65 -8.42 8.47
CA LYS A 80 5.15 -9.46 7.58
C LYS A 80 4.03 -10.24 8.25
N LEU A 81 2.90 -10.34 7.57
CA LEU A 81 1.78 -11.15 8.02
C LEU A 81 2.05 -12.64 7.74
N PRO A 82 1.64 -13.55 8.64
CA PRO A 82 1.82 -14.99 8.43
C PRO A 82 0.86 -15.55 7.37
N GLN A 83 -0.27 -14.88 7.13
CA GLN A 83 -1.22 -15.22 6.07
C GLN A 83 -0.94 -14.39 4.81
N ASP A 84 -1.42 -14.87 3.66
CA ASP A 84 -1.37 -14.09 2.42
C ASP A 84 -2.10 -12.75 2.64
N PRO A 85 -1.41 -11.59 2.52
CA PRO A 85 -2.03 -10.29 2.74
C PRO A 85 -3.18 -10.00 1.76
N GLN A 86 -3.22 -10.67 0.60
CA GLN A 86 -4.29 -10.50 -0.38
C GLN A 86 -5.64 -11.01 0.10
N ILE A 87 -5.67 -11.97 1.04
CA ILE A 87 -6.91 -12.56 1.57
C ILE A 87 -7.38 -11.92 2.89
N THR A 88 -6.66 -10.93 3.43
CA THR A 88 -7.00 -10.30 4.72
C THR A 88 -8.43 -9.76 4.75
N GLY A 89 -8.93 -9.20 3.63
CA GLY A 89 -10.31 -8.72 3.53
C GLY A 89 -11.34 -9.84 3.65
N ALA A 90 -11.08 -11.01 3.05
CA ALA A 90 -11.96 -12.17 3.15
C ALA A 90 -11.98 -12.75 4.56
N ILE A 91 -10.82 -12.78 5.24
CA ILE A 91 -10.72 -13.19 6.65
C ILE A 91 -11.55 -12.25 7.52
N GLY A 92 -11.44 -10.93 7.33
CA GLY A 92 -12.25 -9.95 8.06
C GLY A 92 -13.76 -10.15 7.84
N ALA A 93 -14.19 -10.41 6.61
CA ALA A 93 -15.59 -10.71 6.31
C ALA A 93 -16.09 -11.98 7.01
N ALA A 94 -15.27 -13.04 7.04
CA ALA A 94 -15.60 -14.29 7.74
C ALA A 94 -15.73 -14.09 9.26
N LEU A 95 -14.83 -13.32 9.87
CA LEU A 95 -14.90 -12.99 11.31
C LEU A 95 -16.17 -12.21 11.65
N ILE A 96 -16.50 -11.17 10.87
CA ILE A 96 -17.73 -10.38 11.05
C ILE A 96 -18.98 -11.27 10.95
N ALA A 97 -19.01 -12.24 10.03
CA ALA A 97 -20.12 -13.17 9.90
C ALA A 97 -20.21 -14.14 11.10
N ALA A 98 -19.08 -14.61 11.59
CA ALA A 98 -19.01 -15.47 12.77
C ALA A 98 -19.52 -14.75 14.03
N GLU A 99 -19.05 -13.52 14.28
CA GLU A 99 -19.49 -12.67 15.40
C GLU A 99 -21.01 -12.48 15.41
N LYS A 100 -21.59 -12.08 14.27
CA LYS A 100 -23.04 -11.88 14.11
C LYS A 100 -23.85 -13.16 14.30
N THR A 101 -23.27 -14.32 13.97
CA THR A 101 -23.92 -15.61 14.22
C THR A 101 -23.88 -15.95 15.71
N THR A 102 -22.75 -15.72 16.39
CA THR A 102 -22.62 -15.97 17.83
C THR A 102 -23.44 -15.03 18.71
N GLU A 103 -23.64 -13.77 18.33
CA GLU A 103 -24.54 -12.84 19.04
C GLU A 103 -26.01 -13.30 18.99
N LYS A 104 -26.43 -13.93 17.89
CA LYS A 104 -27.79 -14.47 17.74
C LYS A 104 -28.04 -15.76 18.53
N VAL A 105 -27.00 -16.41 19.04
CA VAL A 105 -27.08 -17.67 19.82
C VAL A 105 -27.11 -17.41 21.33
N LYS A 106 -26.94 -16.16 21.79
CA LYS A 106 -27.12 -15.76 23.20
C LYS A 106 -28.61 -15.55 23.59
N VAL A 107 -29.52 -16.37 23.08
CA VAL A 107 -30.94 -16.41 23.50
C VAL A 107 -31.15 -17.54 24.48
#